data_AF-A0A353ZXY8-F1
#
_entry.id   AF-A0A353ZXY8-F1
#
_cell.length_a   1.000
_cell.length_b   1.000
_cell.length_c   1.000
_cell.angle_alpha   90.00
_cell.angle_beta   90.00
_cell.angle_gamma   90.00
#
_symmetry.space_group_name_H-M   'P 1'
#
loop_
_entity.id
_entity.type
_entity.pdbx_description
1 polymer ?
#
loop_
_entity_poly.entity_id
_entity_poly.type
_entity_poly.pdbx_seq_one_letter_code
_entity_poly.pdbx_strand_id
1 'polypeptide(L)'
;MTDQRKTDYDALADRLTGDSPLEAAAVQLGSDAAASGRAFLLREYGGDAAIRQAIRRGRPRVGDSTPGESATVRGRIADVEYRAFMELVTELGKPQSELIREAVHLLLEHHNKLAS
;
A
#
# COMPACT_ATOMS: atom_id res chain seq x y z
N MET A 1 -12.19 -36.17 -4.88
CA MET A 1 -13.31 -35.19 -4.95
C MET A 1 -12.71 -33.87 -5.35
N THR A 2 -13.30 -33.28 -6.38
CA THR A 2 -12.74 -32.30 -7.31
C THR A 2 -12.45 -30.95 -6.65
N ASP A 3 -11.23 -30.43 -6.84
CA ASP A 3 -10.79 -29.09 -6.44
C ASP A 3 -11.51 -28.04 -7.31
N GLN A 4 -12.61 -27.48 -6.77
CA GLN A 4 -13.52 -26.58 -7.49
C GLN A 4 -13.25 -25.08 -7.25
N ARG A 5 -12.05 -24.66 -6.85
CA ARG A 5 -11.77 -23.23 -6.62
C ARG A 5 -10.46 -22.75 -7.22
N LYS A 6 -10.21 -23.10 -8.49
CA LYS A 6 -9.23 -22.36 -9.29
C LYS A 6 -9.93 -21.11 -9.82
N THR A 7 -9.83 -20.02 -9.07
CA THR A 7 -10.33 -18.70 -9.52
C THR A 7 -9.60 -18.35 -10.80
N ASP A 8 -10.33 -18.14 -11.89
CA ASP A 8 -9.79 -17.69 -13.16
C ASP A 8 -9.51 -16.18 -13.07
N TYR A 9 -8.26 -15.85 -12.78
CA TYR A 9 -7.81 -14.47 -12.60
C TYR A 9 -7.74 -13.71 -13.92
N ASP A 10 -7.54 -14.39 -15.05
CA ASP A 10 -7.45 -13.77 -16.36
C ASP A 10 -8.84 -13.30 -16.81
N ALA A 11 -9.85 -14.18 -16.69
CA ALA A 11 -11.24 -13.81 -16.94
C ALA A 11 -11.76 -12.69 -16.00
N LEU A 12 -11.25 -12.67 -14.76
CA LEU A 12 -11.58 -11.62 -13.80
C LEU A 12 -10.95 -10.28 -14.16
N ALA A 13 -9.69 -10.29 -14.62
CA ALA A 13 -8.99 -9.10 -15.07
C ALA A 13 -9.73 -8.47 -16.26
N ASP A 14 -10.04 -9.25 -17.29
CA ASP A 14 -10.75 -8.79 -18.48
C ASP A 14 -12.10 -8.14 -18.14
N ARG A 15 -12.84 -8.73 -17.19
CA ARG A 15 -14.13 -8.17 -16.73
C ARG A 15 -13.97 -6.86 -15.96
N LEU A 16 -12.89 -6.71 -15.18
CA LEU A 16 -12.67 -5.53 -14.33
C LEU A 16 -11.99 -4.38 -15.08
N THR A 17 -11.28 -4.65 -16.16
CA THR A 17 -10.59 -3.64 -16.98
C THR A 17 -11.35 -3.26 -18.25
N GLY A 18 -12.47 -3.91 -18.55
CA GLY A 18 -13.31 -3.57 -19.70
C GLY A 18 -14.12 -2.28 -19.50
N ASP A 19 -14.54 -1.66 -20.61
CA ASP A 19 -15.35 -0.43 -20.63
C ASP A 19 -16.84 -0.64 -20.27
N SER A 20 -17.24 -1.87 -19.97
CA SER A 20 -18.64 -2.21 -19.66
C SER A 20 -18.93 -1.98 -18.17
N PRO A 21 -20.02 -1.27 -17.82
CA PRO A 21 -20.42 -1.11 -16.42
C PRO A 21 -20.63 -2.47 -15.75
N LEU A 22 -20.17 -2.60 -14.51
CA LEU A 22 -20.48 -3.77 -13.69
C LEU A 22 -21.97 -3.76 -13.35
N GLU A 23 -22.67 -4.85 -13.69
CA GLU A 23 -24.06 -5.05 -13.28
C GLU A 23 -24.16 -5.05 -11.75
N ALA A 24 -25.09 -4.24 -11.22
CA ALA A 24 -25.29 -4.15 -9.80
C ALA A 24 -25.84 -5.49 -9.27
N ALA A 25 -25.11 -6.10 -8.34
CA ALA A 25 -25.62 -7.27 -7.63
C ALA A 25 -26.87 -6.91 -6.82
N ALA A 26 -27.77 -7.88 -6.65
CA ALA A 26 -28.94 -7.71 -5.79
C ALA A 26 -28.51 -7.32 -4.37
N VAL A 27 -28.82 -6.08 -3.98
CA VAL A 27 -28.45 -5.55 -2.67
C VAL A 27 -29.40 -6.10 -1.63
N GLN A 28 -28.89 -6.95 -0.73
CA GLN A 28 -29.62 -7.34 0.46
C GLN A 28 -29.57 -6.17 1.46
N LEU A 29 -30.68 -5.91 2.15
CA LEU A 29 -30.80 -4.85 3.15
C LEU A 29 -31.20 -5.44 4.50
N GLY A 30 -30.89 -4.72 5.58
CA GLY A 30 -31.37 -5.04 6.92
C GLY A 30 -30.93 -6.42 7.44
N SER A 31 -31.87 -7.19 7.96
CA SER A 31 -31.64 -8.50 8.58
C SER A 31 -31.02 -9.51 7.64
N ASP A 32 -31.40 -9.47 6.37
CA ASP A 32 -30.97 -10.47 5.38
C ASP A 32 -29.50 -10.24 5.00
N ALA A 33 -29.11 -8.98 4.88
CA ALA A 33 -27.71 -8.59 4.72
C ALA A 33 -26.86 -9.02 5.93
N ALA A 34 -27.38 -8.83 7.15
CA ALA A 34 -26.69 -9.23 8.37
C ALA A 34 -26.52 -10.75 8.46
N ALA A 35 -27.54 -11.52 8.09
CA ALA A 35 -27.49 -12.99 8.06
C ALA A 35 -26.49 -13.50 7.02
N SER A 36 -26.54 -12.98 5.80
CA SER A 36 -25.60 -13.34 4.73
C SER A 36 -24.16 -12.94 5.06
N GLY A 37 -23.95 -11.76 5.62
CA GLY A 37 -22.66 -11.30 6.09
C GLY A 37 -22.11 -12.18 7.22
N ARG A 38 -22.96 -12.57 8.18
CA ARG A 38 -22.55 -13.49 9.26
C ARG A 38 -22.17 -14.87 8.73
N ALA A 39 -22.97 -15.43 7.81
CA ALA A 39 -22.67 -16.72 7.18
C ALA A 39 -21.35 -16.67 6.38
N PHE A 40 -21.09 -15.57 5.68
CA PHE A 40 -19.81 -15.32 5.01
C PHE A 40 -18.64 -15.34 6.00
N LEU A 41 -18.74 -14.56 7.09
CA LEU A 41 -17.66 -14.45 8.08
C LEU A 41 -17.39 -15.79 8.80
N LEU A 42 -18.43 -16.56 9.11
CA LEU A 42 -18.27 -17.88 9.73
C LEU A 42 -17.55 -18.87 8.81
N ARG A 43 -17.83 -18.82 7.50
CA ARG A 43 -17.14 -19.65 6.51
C ARG A 43 -15.67 -19.26 6.36
N GLU A 44 -15.37 -17.96 6.37
CA GLU A 44 -14.03 -17.45 6.12
C GLU A 44 -13.10 -17.61 7.34
N TYR A 45 -13.61 -17.29 8.53
CA TYR A 45 -12.81 -17.26 9.76
C TYR A 45 -12.97 -18.51 10.63
N GLY A 46 -13.88 -19.42 10.28
CA GLY A 46 -14.04 -20.71 10.97
C GLY A 46 -14.69 -20.64 12.36
N GLY A 47 -15.21 -19.47 12.79
CA GLY A 47 -15.98 -19.33 14.02
C GLY A 47 -16.01 -17.91 14.60
N ASP A 48 -16.96 -17.66 15.51
CA ASP A 48 -17.19 -16.34 16.12
C ASP A 48 -15.96 -15.81 16.89
N ALA A 49 -15.15 -16.69 17.50
CA ALA A 49 -13.94 -16.28 18.22
C ALA A 49 -12.87 -15.69 17.28
N ALA A 50 -12.66 -16.32 16.12
CA ALA A 50 -11.73 -15.85 15.10
C ALA A 50 -12.21 -14.55 14.45
N ILE A 51 -13.52 -14.43 14.20
CA ILE A 51 -14.14 -13.19 13.71
C ILE A 51 -13.87 -12.03 14.68
N ARG A 52 -14.10 -12.23 15.99
CA ARG A 52 -13.85 -11.19 17.01
C ARG A 52 -12.38 -10.80 17.09
N GLN A 53 -11.46 -11.75 16.95
CA GLN A 53 -10.03 -11.47 16.95
C GLN A 53 -9.60 -10.65 15.72
N ALA A 54 -10.14 -10.95 14.55
CA ALA A 54 -9.87 -10.21 13.33
C ALA A 54 -10.40 -8.76 13.40
N ILE A 55 -11.64 -8.59 13.88
CA ILE A 55 -12.25 -7.26 14.05
C ILE A 55 -11.48 -6.40 15.07
N ARG A 56 -10.96 -7.00 16.15
CA ARG A 56 -10.24 -6.29 17.22
C ARG A 56 -9.02 -5.51 16.74
N ARG A 57 -8.38 -5.91 15.64
CA ARG A 57 -7.23 -5.17 15.10
C ARG A 57 -7.61 -3.84 14.45
N GLY A 58 -8.90 -3.59 14.23
CA GLY A 58 -9.40 -2.37 13.59
C GLY A 58 -8.87 -2.21 12.16
N ARG A 59 -9.31 -1.15 11.47
CA ARG A 59 -8.69 -0.73 10.22
C ARG A 59 -7.47 0.12 10.57
N PRO A 60 -6.26 -0.18 10.04
CA PRO A 60 -5.14 0.74 10.15
C PRO A 60 -5.55 2.11 9.61
N ARG A 61 -5.25 3.19 10.34
CA ARG A 61 -5.54 4.54 9.85
C ARG A 61 -4.74 4.74 8.56
N VAL A 62 -5.37 5.27 7.53
CA VAL A 62 -4.68 5.61 6.29
C VAL A 62 -3.63 6.68 6.64
N GLY A 63 -2.35 6.34 6.49
CA GLY A 63 -1.21 7.18 6.91
C GLY A 63 -0.50 6.78 8.21
N ASP A 64 -1.07 5.88 9.03
CA ASP A 64 -0.44 5.39 10.28
C ASP A 64 0.37 4.09 10.09
N SER A 65 0.87 3.82 8.88
CA SER A 65 2.01 2.90 8.80
C SER A 65 3.15 3.58 9.54
N THR A 66 3.45 3.11 10.76
CA THR A 66 4.71 3.43 11.44
C THR A 66 5.79 3.27 10.37
N PRO A 67 6.52 4.34 10.00
CA PRO A 67 7.55 4.22 8.98
C PRO A 67 8.44 3.07 9.41
N GLY A 68 8.53 2.02 8.60
CA GLY A 68 9.47 0.94 8.85
C GLY A 68 10.87 1.55 9.06
N GLU A 69 11.71 0.89 9.87
CA GLU A 69 13.07 1.37 10.11
C GLU A 69 13.74 1.70 8.77
N SER A 70 13.93 3.00 8.53
CA SER A 70 14.55 3.45 7.28
C SER A 70 16.04 3.18 7.39
N ALA A 71 16.60 2.50 6.39
CA ALA A 71 18.03 2.26 6.34
C ALA A 71 18.79 3.60 6.43
N THR A 72 19.68 3.71 7.41
CA THR A 72 20.46 4.95 7.64
C THR A 72 21.80 4.85 6.94
N VAL A 73 22.08 5.80 6.05
CA VAL A 73 23.38 5.95 5.38
C VAL A 73 24.10 7.15 5.98
N ARG A 74 25.36 6.98 6.41
CA ARG A 74 26.22 8.06 6.90
C ARG A 74 27.31 8.36 5.89
N GLY A 75 27.45 9.61 5.49
CA GLY A 75 28.48 10.09 4.56
C GLY A 75 29.20 11.32 5.10
N ARG A 76 30.41 11.57 4.60
CA ARG A 76 31.15 12.81 4.82
C ARG A 76 31.31 13.50 3.47
N ILE A 77 31.12 14.81 3.45
CA ILE A 77 31.34 15.68 2.28
C ILE A 77 32.27 16.82 2.70
N ALA A 78 32.91 17.48 1.73
CA ALA A 78 33.78 18.59 2.02
C ALA A 78 32.98 19.80 2.56
N ASP A 79 33.60 20.63 3.39
CA ASP A 79 32.95 21.81 3.98
C ASP A 79 32.39 22.78 2.91
N VAL A 80 33.07 22.88 1.77
CA VAL A 80 32.65 23.72 0.65
C VAL A 80 31.33 23.20 0.05
N GLU A 81 31.24 21.89 -0.15
CA GLU A 81 30.03 21.23 -0.68
C GLU A 81 28.88 21.33 0.31
N TYR A 82 29.17 21.19 1.62
CA TYR A 82 28.17 21.34 2.66
C TYR A 82 27.57 22.75 2.69
N ARG A 83 28.39 23.80 2.52
CA ARG A 83 27.88 25.18 2.45
C ARG A 83 26.97 25.40 1.25
N ALA A 84 27.41 24.99 0.06
CA ALA A 84 26.60 25.07 -1.16
C ALA A 84 25.28 24.29 -1.02
N PHE A 85 25.31 23.13 -0.38
CA PHE A 85 24.12 22.34 -0.11
C PHE A 85 23.15 23.04 0.86
N MET A 86 23.66 23.71 1.89
CA MET A 86 22.81 24.47 2.81
C MET A 86 22.17 25.71 2.15
N GLU A 87 22.86 26.36 1.22
CA GLU A 87 22.28 27.43 0.40
C GLU A 87 21.10 26.89 -0.43
N LEU A 88 21.27 25.72 -1.05
CA LEU A 88 20.21 25.04 -1.81
C LEU A 88 19.01 24.66 -0.94
N VAL A 89 19.23 24.20 0.31
CA VAL A 89 18.17 23.93 1.29
C VAL A 89 17.35 25.20 1.56
N THR A 90 18.03 26.34 1.75
CA THR A 90 17.36 27.63 1.99
C THR A 90 16.60 28.12 0.77
N GLU A 91 17.16 27.97 -0.43
CA GLU A 91 16.54 28.40 -1.69
C GLU A 91 15.25 27.60 -1.99
N LEU A 92 15.30 26.28 -1.82
CA LEU A 92 14.19 25.39 -2.16
C LEU A 92 13.15 25.25 -1.05
N GLY A 93 13.47 25.64 0.19
CA GLY A 93 12.60 25.49 1.35
C GLY A 93 12.26 24.03 1.70
N LYS A 94 13.00 23.06 1.15
CA LYS A 94 12.83 21.62 1.39
C LYS A 94 13.72 21.14 2.54
N PRO A 95 13.31 20.13 3.31
CA PRO A 95 14.17 19.57 4.36
C PRO A 95 15.38 18.84 3.76
N GLN A 96 16.53 18.93 4.42
CA GLN A 96 17.79 18.29 4.00
C GLN A 96 17.62 16.80 3.64
N SER A 97 16.87 16.05 4.45
CA SER A 97 16.63 14.62 4.22
C SER A 97 15.90 14.33 2.91
N GLU A 98 15.06 15.25 2.43
CA GLU A 98 14.34 15.10 1.17
C GLU A 98 15.26 15.38 -0.01
N LEU A 99 16.05 16.46 0.05
CA LEU A 99 17.04 16.78 -0.98
C LEU A 99 18.10 15.69 -1.12
N ILE A 100 18.57 15.10 -0.01
CA ILE A 100 19.50 13.97 -0.08
C ILE A 100 18.84 12.74 -0.71
N ARG A 101 17.56 12.46 -0.41
CA ARG A 101 16.82 11.36 -1.04
C ARG A 101 16.66 11.58 -2.55
N GLU A 102 16.34 12.81 -2.96
CA GLU A 102 16.22 13.22 -4.36
C GLU A 102 17.56 13.07 -5.09
N ALA A 103 18.65 13.56 -4.50
CA ALA A 103 20.00 13.42 -5.08
C ALA A 103 20.44 11.95 -5.22
N VAL A 104 20.16 11.11 -4.21
CA VAL A 104 20.45 9.67 -4.28
C VAL A 104 19.62 8.99 -5.37
N HIS A 105 18.33 9.35 -5.48
CA HIS A 105 17.45 8.82 -6.52
C HIS A 105 17.99 9.15 -7.93
N LEU A 106 18.29 10.44 -8.18
CA LEU A 106 18.85 10.91 -9.45
C LEU A 106 20.17 10.19 -9.80
N LEU A 107 21.04 9.97 -8.80
CA LEU A 107 22.29 9.23 -9.00
C LEU A 107 22.03 7.77 -9.40
N LEU A 108 21.09 7.11 -8.73
CA LEU A 108 20.75 5.71 -9.00
C LEU A 108 20.06 5.54 -10.37
N GLU A 109 19.18 6.47 -10.76
CA GLU A 109 18.59 6.53 -12.09
C GLU A 109 19.67 6.73 -13.17
N HIS A 110 20.58 7.68 -12.97
CA HIS A 110 21.68 7.93 -13.89
C HIS A 110 22.54 6.69 -14.16
N HIS A 111 22.68 5.82 -13.15
CA HIS A 111 23.41 4.56 -13.27
C HIS A 111 22.54 3.35 -13.64
N ASN A 112 21.29 3.55 -14.04
CA ASN A 112 20.31 2.51 -14.36
C ASN A 112 20.18 1.44 -13.25
N LYS A 113 20.26 1.87 -11.99
CA LYS A 113 20.11 1.01 -10.81
C LYS A 113 18.70 1.03 -10.24
N LEU A 114 17.89 1.98 -10.66
CA LEU A 114 16.44 1.99 -10.50
C LEU A 114 15.85 1.71 -11.87
N ALA A 115 15.39 0.47 -12.10
CA ALA A 115 14.64 0.13 -13.30
C ALA A 115 13.19 0.62 -13.12
N SER A 116 12.69 1.39 -14.10
CA SER A 116 11.25 1.53 -14.33
C SER A 116 10.67 0.22 -14.88
#